data_AF-A0A673IUP3-F1
#
_entry.id   AF-A0A673IUP3-F1
#
_cell.length_a   1.000
_cell.length_b   1.000
_cell.length_c   1.000
_cell.angle_alpha   90.00
_cell.angle_beta   90.00
_cell.angle_gamma   90.00
#
_symmetry.space_group_name_H-M   'P 1'
#
loop_
_entity.id
_entity.type
_entity.pdbx_description
1 polymer ?
#
loop_
_entity_poly.entity_id
_entity_poly.type
_entity_poly.pdbx_seq_one_letter_code
_entity_poly.pdbx_strand_id
1 'polypeptide(L)'
;MGLCFLLTLFLGSFFGSIFMLGPVLPLMLLSPAWYRWVTDRIVATWLTLPVVRYLYTIVSFVCTALSTILIVSKQPYRVENTRARSDEFAEKNGLPKYEYVLHPRTTGFTFIVDTLRKGDNLDAVHDITVAYPQNIPQTERHLLLGLFPREIHFHVRRFSAACLPSSAEQLQRWCQERWREKEQRLCAFYRSEPRCFDQPEARVPPCKSQLRVALIKAASLLYWSAFITLCCAGLWLWTPLRLYFLLMVIFFLCQQRVTGGVELMELACHRHNPRVNQG
;
A
#
# COMPACT_ATOMS: atom_id res chain seq x y z
N MET A 1 12.27 12.79 16.06
CA MET A 1 12.13 11.47 15.40
C MET A 1 11.48 11.56 14.02
N GLY A 2 10.29 12.17 13.86
CA GLY A 2 9.59 12.19 12.57
C GLY A 2 10.27 12.98 11.44
N LEU A 3 10.91 14.12 11.73
CA LEU A 3 11.66 14.89 10.71
C LEU A 3 12.85 14.10 10.14
N CYS A 4 13.71 13.54 11.01
CA CYS A 4 14.83 12.70 10.58
C CYS A 4 14.34 11.50 9.75
N PHE A 5 13.19 10.93 10.14
CA PHE A 5 12.57 9.86 9.40
C PHE A 5 12.14 10.28 7.99
N LEU A 6 11.43 11.40 7.84
CA LEU A 6 11.04 11.90 6.52
C LEU A 6 12.24 12.29 5.66
N LEU A 7 13.26 12.92 6.24
CA LEU A 7 14.50 13.23 5.52
C LEU A 7 15.16 11.95 5.01
N THR A 8 15.21 10.90 5.84
CA THR A 8 15.76 9.60 5.42
C THR A 8 14.92 8.96 4.31
N LEU A 9 13.59 9.04 4.38
CA LEU A 9 12.72 8.54 3.31
C LEU A 9 12.90 9.33 2.02
N PHE A 10 12.89 10.65 2.11
CA PHE A 10 13.01 11.53 0.95
C PHE A 10 14.36 11.35 0.28
N LEU A 11 15.46 11.43 1.05
CA LEU A 11 16.81 11.22 0.51
C LEU A 11 17.00 9.80 0.00
N GLY A 12 16.47 8.80 0.70
CA GLY A 12 16.52 7.40 0.25
C GLY A 12 15.73 7.17 -1.05
N SER A 13 14.57 7.81 -1.19
CA SER A 13 13.75 7.77 -2.40
C SER A 13 14.42 8.49 -3.57
N PHE A 14 14.95 9.68 -3.31
CA PHE A 14 15.61 10.52 -4.30
C PHE A 14 16.94 9.94 -4.80
N PHE A 15 17.80 9.48 -3.88
CA PHE A 15 19.06 8.84 -4.29
C PHE A 15 18.84 7.44 -4.85
N GLY A 16 17.84 6.70 -4.38
CA GLY A 16 17.50 5.39 -4.92
C GLY A 16 17.05 5.46 -6.39
N SER A 17 16.19 6.42 -6.76
CA SER A 17 15.78 6.56 -8.16
C SER A 17 16.96 6.91 -9.09
N ILE A 18 17.88 7.76 -8.66
CA ILE A 18 19.01 8.19 -9.49
C ILE A 18 20.12 7.14 -9.58
N PHE A 19 20.50 6.53 -8.45
CA PHE A 19 21.66 5.63 -8.39
C PHE A 19 21.31 4.15 -8.52
N MET A 20 20.10 3.72 -8.13
CA MET A 20 19.70 2.32 -8.30
C MET A 20 18.94 2.09 -9.60
N LEU A 21 18.00 2.99 -9.97
CA LEU A 21 17.21 2.82 -11.19
C LEU A 21 17.85 3.44 -12.43
N GLY A 22 18.56 4.57 -12.28
CA GLY A 22 19.23 5.26 -13.39
C GLY A 22 20.09 4.36 -14.28
N PRO A 23 20.97 3.48 -13.73
CA PRO A 23 21.79 2.59 -14.55
C PRO A 23 20.99 1.53 -15.33
N VAL A 24 19.76 1.26 -14.92
CA VAL A 24 18.87 0.25 -15.53
C VAL A 24 18.04 0.86 -16.66
N LEU A 25 17.92 2.19 -16.75
CA LEU A 25 17.14 2.88 -17.79
C LEU A 25 17.52 2.49 -19.23
N PRO A 26 18.81 2.32 -19.62
CA PRO A 26 19.15 1.88 -20.97
C PRO A 26 18.58 0.50 -21.32
N LEU A 27 18.40 -0.38 -20.33
CA LEU A 27 17.82 -1.71 -20.53
C LEU A 27 16.37 -1.64 -21.01
N MET A 28 15.65 -0.56 -20.67
CA MET A 28 14.27 -0.32 -21.11
C MET A 28 14.16 -0.26 -22.64
N LEU A 29 15.17 0.30 -23.31
CA LEU A 29 15.20 0.42 -24.78
C LEU A 29 15.60 -0.90 -25.46
N LEU A 30 16.39 -1.73 -24.79
CA LEU A 30 16.89 -3.01 -25.32
C LEU A 30 15.89 -4.16 -25.12
N SER A 31 15.31 -4.26 -23.93
CA SER A 31 14.35 -5.31 -23.58
C SER A 31 13.41 -4.84 -22.45
N PRO A 32 12.18 -4.42 -22.79
CA PRO A 32 11.20 -3.97 -21.80
C PRO A 32 10.88 -5.02 -20.73
N ALA A 33 10.87 -6.32 -21.12
CA ALA A 33 10.60 -7.41 -20.20
C ALA A 33 11.69 -7.58 -19.13
N TRP A 34 12.97 -7.49 -19.54
CA TRP A 34 14.10 -7.56 -18.60
C TRP A 34 14.19 -6.32 -17.73
N TYR A 35 13.95 -5.13 -18.30
CA TYR A 35 13.86 -3.89 -17.54
C TYR A 35 12.85 -4.00 -16.40
N ARG A 36 11.64 -4.50 -16.70
CA ARG A 36 10.58 -4.68 -15.70
C ARG A 36 10.98 -5.70 -14.63
N TRP A 37 11.50 -6.86 -15.04
CA TRP A 37 11.95 -7.88 -14.09
C TRP A 37 13.03 -7.36 -13.13
N VAL A 38 14.06 -6.64 -13.64
CA VAL A 38 15.13 -6.07 -12.81
C VAL A 38 14.59 -4.96 -11.92
N THR A 39 13.81 -4.04 -12.48
CA THR A 39 13.24 -2.89 -11.76
C THR A 39 12.32 -3.37 -10.64
N ASP A 40 11.46 -4.35 -10.88
CA ASP A 40 10.58 -4.94 -9.87
C ASP A 40 11.38 -5.55 -8.71
N ARG A 41 12.51 -6.22 -8.98
CA ARG A 41 13.39 -6.78 -7.94
C ARG A 41 14.09 -5.69 -7.11
N ILE A 42 14.61 -4.66 -7.78
CA ILE A 42 15.24 -3.51 -7.11
C ILE A 42 14.20 -2.78 -6.26
N VAL A 43 13.06 -2.41 -6.84
CA VAL A 43 11.97 -1.71 -6.15
C VAL A 43 11.40 -2.56 -5.01
N ALA A 44 11.25 -3.88 -5.17
CA ALA A 44 10.82 -4.75 -4.08
C ALA A 44 11.83 -4.72 -2.92
N THR A 45 13.12 -4.82 -3.20
CA THR A 45 14.16 -4.73 -2.16
C THR A 45 14.21 -3.33 -1.52
N TRP A 46 14.01 -2.30 -2.34
CA TRP A 46 14.00 -0.89 -1.97
C TRP A 46 12.81 -0.49 -1.12
N LEU A 47 11.61 -1.03 -1.40
CA LEU A 47 10.37 -0.76 -0.66
C LEU A 47 10.24 -1.67 0.56
N THR A 48 10.72 -2.92 0.51
CA THR A 48 10.64 -3.83 1.66
C THR A 48 11.44 -3.33 2.87
N LEU A 49 12.56 -2.63 2.68
CA LEU A 49 13.41 -2.20 3.79
C LEU A 49 12.88 -0.98 4.59
N PRO A 50 12.28 0.06 3.97
CA PRO A 50 11.50 1.10 4.63
C PRO A 50 10.18 0.58 5.20
N VAL A 51 9.52 -0.35 4.50
CA VAL A 51 8.30 -1.01 4.97
C VAL A 51 8.56 -1.88 6.20
N VAL A 52 9.73 -2.52 6.30
CA VAL A 52 10.19 -3.21 7.53
C VAL A 52 10.34 -2.24 8.71
N ARG A 53 10.65 -0.96 8.45
CA ARG A 53 10.68 0.10 9.48
C ARG A 53 9.28 0.55 9.91
N TYR A 54 8.26 0.38 9.06
CA TYR A 54 6.92 0.95 9.26
C TYR A 54 5.81 -0.06 9.56
N LEU A 55 5.86 -1.23 8.94
CA LEU A 55 4.70 -2.06 8.68
C LEU A 55 5.06 -3.54 8.74
N TYR A 56 6.07 -3.97 9.51
CA TYR A 56 6.37 -5.41 9.64
C TYR A 56 5.13 -6.23 10.08
N THR A 57 4.21 -5.61 10.83
CA THR A 57 2.93 -6.22 11.24
C THR A 57 1.83 -6.13 10.16
N ILE A 58 1.73 -5.01 9.42
CA ILE A 58 0.66 -4.79 8.43
C ILE A 58 1.05 -5.36 7.06
N VAL A 59 2.29 -5.24 6.61
CA VAL A 59 2.75 -5.79 5.33
C VAL A 59 3.00 -7.29 5.38
N SER A 60 3.43 -7.89 6.50
CA SER A 60 3.41 -9.36 6.58
C SER A 60 1.99 -9.94 6.51
N PHE A 61 0.97 -9.12 6.70
CA PHE A 61 -0.43 -9.49 6.59
C PHE A 61 -1.04 -9.11 5.22
N VAL A 62 -0.63 -7.96 4.64
CA VAL A 62 -1.05 -7.49 3.30
C VAL A 62 -0.29 -8.20 2.17
N CYS A 63 0.99 -8.55 2.32
CA CYS A 63 1.77 -9.26 1.29
C CYS A 63 1.36 -10.72 1.11
N THR A 64 0.66 -11.34 2.07
CA THR A 64 0.09 -12.68 1.90
C THR A 64 -1.18 -12.65 1.03
N ALA A 65 -1.66 -11.47 0.65
CA ALA A 65 -2.94 -11.26 -0.06
C ALA A 65 -2.75 -10.84 -1.54
N LEU A 66 -1.70 -11.30 -2.21
CA LEU A 66 -1.47 -11.03 -3.65
C LEU A 66 -2.49 -11.70 -4.59
N SER A 67 -3.41 -12.52 -4.05
CA SER A 67 -4.51 -13.17 -4.78
C SER A 67 -5.88 -12.93 -4.12
N THR A 68 -6.04 -11.84 -3.37
CA THR A 68 -7.27 -11.58 -2.63
C THR A 68 -7.69 -10.11 -2.68
N ILE A 69 -9.00 -9.87 -2.89
CA ILE A 69 -9.64 -8.58 -2.64
C ILE A 69 -9.52 -8.24 -1.15
N LEU A 70 -8.74 -7.21 -0.87
CA LEU A 70 -8.56 -6.63 0.46
C LEU A 70 -9.59 -5.52 0.67
N ILE A 71 -10.51 -5.72 1.62
CA ILE A 71 -11.51 -4.71 1.97
C ILE A 71 -11.12 -4.03 3.28
N VAL A 72 -10.39 -2.91 3.18
CA VAL A 72 -10.08 -2.08 4.35
C VAL A 72 -11.17 -1.04 4.56
N SER A 73 -11.85 -1.10 5.70
CA SER A 73 -12.62 0.05 6.19
C SER A 73 -11.69 0.99 6.95
N LYS A 74 -11.36 2.14 6.34
CA LYS A 74 -10.70 3.24 7.05
C LYS A 74 -11.79 4.12 7.67
N GLN A 75 -11.63 4.44 8.96
CA GLN A 75 -12.53 5.35 9.69
C GLN A 75 -12.71 6.68 8.92
N PRO A 76 -13.94 7.15 8.66
CA PRO A 76 -14.22 8.30 7.81
C PRO A 76 -14.09 9.67 8.51
N TYR A 77 -13.55 9.74 9.73
CA TYR A 77 -13.75 10.90 10.59
C TYR A 77 -13.17 12.24 10.09
N ARG A 78 -12.52 12.33 8.92
CA ARG A 78 -11.94 13.61 8.50
C ARG A 78 -11.70 13.85 7.02
N VAL A 79 -12.62 13.38 6.18
CA VAL A 79 -12.90 14.13 4.95
C VAL A 79 -14.40 14.41 4.99
N GLU A 80 -14.80 15.50 5.64
CA GLU A 80 -16.21 15.93 5.73
C GLU A 80 -16.88 15.87 4.35
N ASN A 81 -16.16 16.28 3.30
CA ASN A 81 -16.62 16.15 1.91
C ASN A 81 -16.91 14.71 1.47
N THR A 82 -16.16 13.70 1.93
CA THR A 82 -16.39 12.30 1.57
C THR A 82 -17.49 11.67 2.40
N ARG A 83 -17.59 12.01 3.69
CA ARG A 83 -18.71 11.60 4.55
C ARG A 83 -20.02 12.20 4.04
N ALA A 84 -20.06 13.51 3.78
CA ALA A 84 -21.22 14.19 3.22
C ALA A 84 -21.70 13.57 1.91
N ARG A 85 -20.77 13.22 1.00
CA ARG A 85 -21.10 12.49 -0.25
C ARG A 85 -21.65 11.09 0.00
N SER A 86 -21.14 10.39 1.02
CA SER A 86 -21.67 9.07 1.42
C SER A 86 -23.05 9.19 2.06
N ASP A 87 -23.29 10.23 2.85
CA ASP A 87 -24.59 10.50 3.48
C ASP A 87 -25.63 10.93 2.44
N GLU A 88 -25.26 11.78 1.48
CA GLU A 88 -26.11 12.14 0.34
C GLU A 88 -26.46 10.90 -0.51
N PHE A 89 -25.49 10.01 -0.74
CA PHE A 89 -25.74 8.73 -1.40
C PHE A 89 -26.71 7.86 -0.58
N ALA A 90 -26.54 7.80 0.74
CA ALA A 90 -27.41 7.04 1.62
C ALA A 90 -28.84 7.57 1.58
N GLU A 91 -29.03 8.89 1.67
CA GLU A 91 -30.33 9.56 1.58
C GLU A 91 -31.03 9.29 0.24
N LYS A 92 -30.31 9.46 -0.88
CA LYS A 92 -30.86 9.20 -2.22
C LYS A 92 -31.32 7.77 -2.44
N ASN A 93 -30.70 6.81 -1.76
CA ASN A 93 -31.00 5.38 -1.90
C ASN A 93 -31.79 4.80 -0.72
N GLY A 94 -32.24 5.64 0.23
CA GLY A 94 -32.96 5.19 1.42
C GLY A 94 -32.16 4.26 2.34
N LEU A 95 -30.84 4.38 2.35
CA LEU A 95 -29.93 3.57 3.17
C LEU A 95 -29.63 4.26 4.52
N PRO A 96 -29.31 3.49 5.58
CA PRO A 96 -28.88 4.07 6.84
C PRO A 96 -27.57 4.84 6.68
N LYS A 97 -27.41 5.93 7.44
CA LYS A 97 -26.14 6.66 7.54
C LYS A 97 -25.19 5.89 8.44
N TYR A 98 -23.93 5.77 8.00
CA TYR A 98 -22.87 5.12 8.76
C TYR A 98 -21.95 6.17 9.39
N GLU A 99 -21.46 5.88 10.59
CA GLU A 99 -20.62 6.76 11.38
C GLU A 99 -19.14 6.36 11.30
N TYR A 100 -18.85 5.06 11.30
CA TYR A 100 -17.49 4.51 11.36
C TYR A 100 -16.99 3.93 10.03
N VAL A 101 -17.87 3.77 9.03
CA VAL A 101 -17.52 3.35 7.66
C VAL A 101 -18.23 4.19 6.60
N LEU A 102 -17.68 4.22 5.38
CA LEU A 102 -18.36 4.78 4.19
C LEU A 102 -19.12 3.68 3.46
N HIS A 103 -20.19 4.04 2.75
CA HIS A 103 -20.91 3.09 1.90
C HIS A 103 -20.01 2.48 0.81
N PRO A 104 -20.07 1.16 0.57
CA PRO A 104 -19.22 0.49 -0.40
C PRO A 104 -19.56 0.90 -1.84
N ARG A 105 -18.52 0.96 -2.68
CA ARG A 105 -18.69 0.98 -4.13
C ARG A 105 -18.94 -0.45 -4.63
N THR A 106 -20.20 -0.84 -4.66
CA THR A 106 -20.60 -2.23 -4.98
C THR A 106 -20.31 -2.62 -6.43
N THR A 107 -20.44 -1.70 -7.38
CA THR A 107 -20.20 -1.94 -8.82
C THR A 107 -18.77 -2.36 -9.12
N GLY A 108 -17.78 -1.64 -8.57
CA GLY A 108 -16.37 -1.97 -8.71
C GLY A 108 -16.03 -3.31 -8.06
N PHE A 109 -16.59 -3.57 -6.87
CA PHE A 109 -16.43 -4.86 -6.20
C PHE A 109 -16.96 -6.02 -7.05
N THR A 110 -18.17 -5.91 -7.59
CA THR A 110 -18.75 -6.97 -8.43
C THR A 110 -17.95 -7.22 -9.69
N PHE A 111 -17.46 -6.15 -10.33
CA PHE A 111 -16.64 -6.26 -11.54
C PHE A 111 -15.33 -6.99 -11.26
N ILE A 112 -14.64 -6.67 -10.15
CA ILE A 112 -13.37 -7.31 -9.79
C ILE A 112 -13.58 -8.79 -9.48
N VAL A 113 -14.60 -9.13 -8.68
CA VAL A 113 -14.90 -10.54 -8.36
C VAL A 113 -15.24 -11.34 -9.62
N ASP A 114 -16.06 -10.79 -10.51
CA ASP A 114 -16.43 -11.46 -11.77
C ASP A 114 -15.22 -11.67 -12.69
N THR A 115 -14.37 -10.65 -12.82
CA THR A 115 -13.13 -10.72 -13.62
C THR A 115 -12.17 -11.78 -13.06
N LEU A 116 -11.99 -11.82 -11.74
CA LEU A 116 -11.10 -12.79 -11.09
C LEU A 116 -11.65 -14.22 -11.16
N ARG A 117 -12.98 -14.40 -11.11
CA ARG A 117 -13.62 -15.72 -11.31
C ARG A 117 -13.42 -16.24 -12.73
N LYS A 118 -13.60 -15.38 -13.74
CA LYS A 118 -13.40 -15.75 -15.15
C LYS A 118 -11.97 -16.21 -15.45
N GLY A 119 -11.00 -15.64 -14.76
CA GLY A 119 -9.59 -16.02 -14.87
C GLY A 119 -9.13 -17.13 -13.93
N ASP A 120 -10.04 -17.79 -13.18
CA ASP A 120 -9.72 -18.80 -12.15
C ASP A 120 -8.66 -18.34 -11.11
N ASN A 121 -8.63 -17.04 -10.83
CA ASN A 121 -7.63 -16.39 -9.98
C ASN A 121 -8.18 -15.95 -8.62
N LEU A 122 -9.41 -16.38 -8.26
CA LEU A 122 -10.06 -16.03 -7.00
C LEU A 122 -10.12 -17.23 -6.05
N ASP A 123 -9.24 -17.26 -5.06
CA ASP A 123 -9.29 -18.27 -3.97
C ASP A 123 -10.22 -17.81 -2.81
N ALA A 124 -10.07 -16.57 -2.35
CA ALA A 124 -10.83 -16.04 -1.23
C ALA A 124 -10.95 -14.50 -1.25
N VAL A 125 -11.89 -13.98 -0.47
CA VAL A 125 -12.03 -12.57 -0.10
C VAL A 125 -11.70 -12.42 1.38
N HIS A 126 -10.73 -11.58 1.71
CA HIS A 126 -10.33 -11.31 3.09
C HIS A 126 -10.98 -10.00 3.55
N ASP A 127 -11.91 -10.14 4.47
CA ASP A 127 -12.54 -9.03 5.15
C ASP A 127 -11.71 -8.61 6.37
N ILE A 128 -11.15 -7.40 6.33
CA ILE A 128 -10.27 -6.88 7.37
C ILE A 128 -10.84 -5.58 7.93
N THR A 129 -11.10 -5.56 9.22
CA THR A 129 -11.45 -4.36 9.98
C THR A 129 -10.27 -3.97 10.86
N VAL A 130 -9.84 -2.72 10.75
CA VAL A 130 -8.76 -2.16 11.57
C VAL A 130 -9.36 -1.12 12.50
N ALA A 131 -9.18 -1.33 13.80
CA ALA A 131 -9.62 -0.40 14.82
C ALA A 131 -8.42 0.12 15.62
N TYR A 132 -8.49 1.39 15.97
CA TYR A 132 -7.44 2.08 16.72
C TYR A 132 -8.03 2.53 18.07
N PRO A 133 -7.63 1.91 19.18
CA PRO A 133 -8.12 2.29 20.50
C PRO A 133 -7.63 3.69 20.89
N GLN A 134 -6.42 4.08 20.47
CA GLN A 134 -5.82 5.37 20.80
C GLN A 134 -5.01 5.91 19.61
N ASN A 135 -5.00 7.24 19.43
CA ASN A 135 -4.20 7.96 18.44
C ASN A 135 -4.32 7.41 17.00
N ILE A 136 -5.41 7.72 16.30
CA ILE A 136 -5.51 7.35 14.90
C ILE A 136 -4.56 8.23 14.06
N PRO A 137 -3.59 7.66 13.32
CA PRO A 137 -2.68 8.43 12.48
C PRO A 137 -3.47 9.00 11.30
N GLN A 138 -3.74 10.30 11.38
CA GLN A 138 -4.71 10.96 10.50
C GLN A 138 -4.03 11.63 9.31
N THR A 139 -2.90 12.24 9.59
CA THR A 139 -2.22 13.13 8.68
C THR A 139 -0.75 12.76 8.68
N GLU A 140 -0.07 13.08 7.59
CA GLU A 140 1.40 13.03 7.52
C GLU A 140 2.02 13.86 8.66
N ARG A 141 1.30 14.84 9.21
CA ARG A 141 1.67 15.57 10.42
C ARG A 141 1.75 14.72 11.68
N HIS A 142 0.90 13.70 11.83
CA HIS A 142 1.01 12.77 12.97
C HIS A 142 2.27 11.90 12.84
N LEU A 143 2.65 11.55 11.61
CA LEU A 143 3.93 10.88 11.33
C LEU A 143 5.12 11.80 11.64
N LEU A 144 5.03 13.08 11.27
CA LEU A 144 6.02 14.12 11.58
C LEU A 144 6.24 14.30 13.10
N LEU A 145 5.16 14.29 13.87
CA LEU A 145 5.18 14.45 15.32
C LEU A 145 5.55 13.15 16.06
N GLY A 146 5.67 12.02 15.35
CA GLY A 146 5.94 10.71 15.96
C GLY A 146 4.78 10.18 16.80
N LEU A 147 3.57 10.69 16.57
CA LEU A 147 2.35 10.27 17.26
C LEU A 147 1.80 9.02 16.58
N PHE A 148 2.40 7.88 16.91
CA PHE A 148 1.95 6.57 16.45
C PHE A 148 0.92 5.97 17.41
N PRO A 149 -0.09 5.25 16.89
CA PRO A 149 -0.98 4.45 17.73
C PRO A 149 -0.13 3.45 18.51
N ARG A 150 -0.34 3.38 19.84
CA ARG A 150 0.34 2.42 20.71
C ARG A 150 -0.14 0.99 20.48
N GLU A 151 -1.38 0.86 20.03
CA GLU A 151 -2.07 -0.41 19.83
C GLU A 151 -2.99 -0.31 18.61
N ILE A 152 -3.12 -1.43 17.88
CA ILE A 152 -3.98 -1.56 16.70
C ILE A 152 -4.65 -2.92 16.77
N HIS A 153 -5.97 -2.96 16.66
CA HIS A 153 -6.74 -4.20 16.68
C HIS A 153 -7.15 -4.56 15.27
N PHE A 154 -6.88 -5.79 14.88
CA PHE A 154 -7.28 -6.35 13.58
C PHE A 154 -8.36 -7.38 13.81
N HIS A 155 -9.47 -7.23 13.10
CA HIS A 155 -10.46 -8.29 12.95
C HIS A 155 -10.42 -8.78 11.51
N VAL A 156 -10.17 -10.07 11.34
CA VAL A 156 -9.91 -10.69 10.04
C VAL A 156 -10.86 -11.85 9.82
N ARG A 157 -11.54 -11.86 8.68
CA ARG A 157 -12.39 -12.97 8.26
C ARG A 157 -12.10 -13.35 6.82
N ARG A 158 -11.83 -14.62 6.58
CA ARG A 158 -11.64 -15.19 5.23
C ARG A 158 -12.95 -15.76 4.72
N PHE A 159 -13.35 -15.38 3.51
CA PHE A 159 -14.46 -15.96 2.77
C PHE A 159 -13.93 -16.68 1.54
N SER A 160 -14.08 -18.01 1.46
CA SER A 160 -13.70 -18.74 0.25
C SER A 160 -14.53 -18.28 -0.95
N ALA A 161 -13.95 -18.33 -2.15
CA ALA A 161 -14.64 -18.03 -3.40
C ALA A 161 -15.92 -18.86 -3.59
N ALA A 162 -15.93 -20.10 -3.08
CA ALA A 162 -17.09 -20.99 -3.12
C ALA A 162 -18.28 -20.47 -2.30
N CYS A 163 -18.05 -19.65 -1.27
CA CYS A 163 -19.10 -19.09 -0.42
C CYS A 163 -19.68 -17.77 -0.98
N LEU A 164 -19.12 -17.25 -2.07
CA LEU A 164 -19.55 -15.97 -2.63
C LEU A 164 -20.72 -16.18 -3.60
N PRO A 165 -21.74 -15.30 -3.59
CA PRO A 165 -22.87 -15.41 -4.52
C PRO A 165 -22.45 -15.31 -5.99
N SER A 166 -23.15 -16.02 -6.88
CA SER A 166 -22.81 -16.04 -8.32
C SER A 166 -23.37 -14.84 -9.09
N SER A 167 -24.58 -14.36 -8.74
CA SER A 167 -25.20 -13.21 -9.41
C SER A 167 -24.59 -11.88 -8.94
N ALA A 168 -24.49 -10.92 -9.85
CA ALA A 168 -23.97 -9.59 -9.56
C ALA A 168 -24.82 -8.89 -8.48
N GLU A 169 -26.14 -8.96 -8.57
CA GLU A 169 -27.08 -8.35 -7.62
C GLU A 169 -26.91 -8.94 -6.21
N GLN A 170 -26.78 -10.27 -6.13
CA GLN A 170 -26.56 -10.95 -4.85
C GLN A 170 -25.20 -10.59 -4.25
N LEU A 171 -24.18 -10.44 -5.09
CA LEU A 171 -22.85 -10.04 -4.68
C LEU A 171 -22.79 -8.57 -4.21
N GLN A 172 -23.58 -7.68 -4.82
CA GLN A 172 -23.76 -6.30 -4.34
C GLN A 172 -24.39 -6.29 -2.95
N ARG A 173 -25.46 -7.07 -2.73
CA ARG A 173 -26.10 -7.21 -1.42
C ARG A 173 -25.14 -7.79 -0.37
N TRP A 174 -24.39 -8.82 -0.75
CA TRP A 174 -23.36 -9.42 0.12
C TRP A 174 -22.30 -8.38 0.54
N CYS A 175 -21.87 -7.53 -0.40
CA CYS A 175 -20.94 -6.44 -0.11
C CYS A 175 -21.54 -5.42 0.86
N GLN A 176 -22.79 -4.98 0.64
CA GLN A 176 -23.48 -4.07 1.55
C GLN A 176 -23.66 -4.66 2.96
N GLU A 177 -23.99 -5.95 3.04
CA GLU A 177 -24.11 -6.69 4.30
C GLU A 177 -22.81 -6.64 5.11
N ARG A 178 -21.68 -6.96 4.45
CA ARG A 178 -20.37 -6.94 5.11
C ARG A 178 -20.01 -5.55 5.62
N TRP A 179 -20.38 -4.48 4.93
CA TRP A 179 -20.16 -3.12 5.43
C TRP A 179 -21.05 -2.76 6.62
N ARG A 180 -22.30 -3.22 6.62
CA ARG A 180 -23.19 -3.02 7.76
C ARG A 180 -22.68 -3.74 9.01
N GLU A 181 -22.19 -4.97 8.85
CA GLU A 181 -21.55 -5.71 9.95
C GLU A 181 -20.29 -4.99 10.46
N LYS A 182 -19.48 -4.41 9.57
CA LYS A 182 -18.30 -3.61 9.97
C LYS A 182 -18.69 -2.39 10.78
N GLU A 183 -19.73 -1.68 10.36
CA GLU A 183 -20.23 -0.50 11.07
C GLU A 183 -20.64 -0.87 12.50
N GLN A 184 -21.45 -1.92 12.65
CA GLN A 184 -21.88 -2.41 13.95
C GLN A 184 -20.70 -2.85 14.82
N ARG A 185 -19.75 -3.58 14.24
CA ARG A 185 -18.54 -4.04 14.94
C ARG A 185 -17.68 -2.89 15.44
N LEU A 186 -17.47 -1.87 14.60
CA LEU A 186 -16.70 -0.69 14.99
C LEU A 186 -17.43 0.13 16.05
N CYS A 187 -18.76 0.26 15.92
CA CYS A 187 -19.60 0.90 16.90
C CYS A 187 -19.50 0.19 18.27
N ALA A 188 -19.57 -1.15 18.30
CA ALA A 188 -19.39 -1.93 19.52
C ALA A 188 -17.98 -1.74 20.13
N PHE A 189 -16.94 -1.84 19.30
CA PHE A 189 -15.54 -1.66 19.72
C PHE A 189 -15.27 -0.30 20.37
N TYR A 190 -15.86 0.78 19.84
CA TYR A 190 -15.66 2.13 20.39
C TYR A 190 -16.54 2.43 21.60
N ARG A 191 -17.63 1.69 21.80
CA ARG A 191 -18.51 1.80 22.97
C ARG A 191 -18.06 0.94 24.15
N SER A 192 -17.32 -0.14 23.91
CA SER A 192 -16.80 -1.03 24.96
C SER A 192 -15.61 -0.44 25.71
N GLU A 193 -15.55 -0.66 27.03
CA GLU A 193 -14.35 -0.47 27.84
C GLU A 193 -14.04 -1.77 28.63
N PRO A 194 -12.86 -2.39 28.42
CA PRO A 194 -11.77 -2.01 27.51
C PRO A 194 -12.17 -2.18 26.02
N ARG A 195 -11.54 -1.41 25.13
CA ARG A 195 -11.79 -1.48 23.69
C ARG A 195 -11.20 -2.76 23.12
N CYS A 196 -12.03 -3.76 22.87
CA CYS A 196 -11.62 -5.03 22.28
C CYS A 196 -12.69 -5.57 21.32
N PHE A 197 -12.34 -6.57 20.50
CA PHE A 197 -13.32 -7.30 19.70
C PHE A 197 -13.77 -8.55 20.48
N ASP A 198 -15.03 -8.95 20.31
CA ASP A 198 -15.67 -10.04 21.07
C ASP A 198 -15.09 -11.45 20.77
N GLN A 199 -14.40 -11.60 19.64
CA GLN A 199 -13.90 -12.90 19.16
C GLN A 199 -12.52 -13.23 19.74
N PRO A 200 -12.20 -14.54 19.90
CA PRO A 200 -10.94 -14.96 20.49
C PRO A 200 -9.77 -14.35 19.71
N GLU A 201 -8.81 -13.79 20.43
CA GLU A 201 -7.54 -13.37 19.86
C GLU A 201 -6.95 -14.55 19.10
N ALA A 202 -6.87 -14.44 17.78
CA ALA A 202 -6.11 -15.39 17.00
C ALA A 202 -4.68 -15.35 17.57
N ARG A 203 -4.18 -16.49 18.04
CA ARG A 203 -2.77 -16.62 18.42
C ARG A 203 -1.97 -16.23 17.20
N VAL A 204 -1.40 -15.03 17.22
CA VAL A 204 -0.44 -14.59 16.22
C VAL A 204 0.63 -15.69 16.23
N PRO A 205 0.85 -16.40 15.12
CA PRO A 205 1.92 -17.40 15.07
C PRO A 205 3.18 -16.70 15.56
N PRO A 206 3.94 -17.30 16.50
CA PRO A 206 4.96 -16.60 17.28
C PRO A 206 5.72 -15.67 16.34
N CYS A 207 5.44 -14.37 16.48
CA CYS A 207 6.06 -13.40 15.61
C CYS A 207 7.56 -13.61 15.83
N LYS A 208 8.33 -13.61 14.72
CA LYS A 208 9.79 -13.76 14.76
C LYS A 208 10.32 -13.02 16.00
N SER A 209 11.15 -13.67 16.81
CA SER A 209 11.55 -13.18 18.14
C SER A 209 11.77 -11.67 18.16
N GLN A 210 11.37 -10.99 19.24
CA GLN A 210 11.55 -9.54 19.40
C GLN A 210 12.97 -9.09 19.01
N LEU A 211 13.96 -9.92 19.33
CA LEU A 211 15.36 -9.76 18.93
C LEU A 211 15.57 -9.81 17.41
N ARG A 212 14.98 -10.77 16.69
CA ARG A 212 15.06 -10.81 15.22
C ARG A 212 14.41 -9.58 14.58
N VAL A 213 13.27 -9.13 15.10
CA VAL A 213 12.63 -7.89 14.62
C VAL A 213 13.51 -6.67 14.89
N ALA A 214 14.12 -6.59 16.08
CA ALA A 214 15.04 -5.51 16.44
C ALA A 214 16.30 -5.51 15.55
N LEU A 215 16.92 -6.67 15.33
CA LEU A 215 18.08 -6.83 14.45
C LEU A 215 17.77 -6.43 13.00
N ILE A 216 16.63 -6.87 12.48
CA ILE A 216 16.18 -6.51 11.12
C ILE A 216 15.98 -4.98 11.02
N LYS A 217 15.36 -4.36 12.03
CA LYS A 217 15.20 -2.89 12.09
C LYS A 217 16.54 -2.16 12.14
N ALA A 218 17.48 -2.64 12.96
CA ALA A 218 18.81 -2.05 13.10
C ALA A 218 19.63 -2.20 11.80
N ALA A 219 19.64 -3.38 11.19
CA ALA A 219 20.31 -3.63 9.92
C ALA A 219 19.74 -2.75 8.79
N SER A 220 18.42 -2.61 8.70
CA SER A 220 17.78 -1.70 7.73
C SER A 220 18.19 -0.25 7.98
N LEU A 221 18.19 0.21 9.24
CA LEU A 221 18.62 1.57 9.58
C LEU A 221 20.08 1.83 9.19
N LEU A 222 20.98 0.89 9.49
CA LEU A 222 22.39 0.99 9.14
C LEU A 222 22.59 1.03 7.63
N TYR A 223 21.94 0.13 6.90
CA TYR A 223 21.99 0.09 5.43
C TYR A 223 21.58 1.43 4.81
N TRP A 224 20.44 1.98 5.24
CA TRP A 224 19.91 3.23 4.70
C TRP A 224 20.76 4.44 5.02
N SER A 225 21.24 4.53 6.26
CA SER A 225 22.15 5.60 6.66
C SER A 225 23.47 5.51 5.89
N ALA A 226 24.06 4.32 5.78
CA ALA A 226 25.29 4.10 5.03
C ALA A 226 25.13 4.41 3.55
N PHE A 227 24.01 4.01 2.93
CA PHE A 227 23.72 4.30 1.52
C PHE A 227 23.63 5.80 1.25
N ILE A 228 22.89 6.55 2.07
CA ILE A 228 22.75 8.00 1.92
C ILE A 228 24.11 8.67 2.14
N THR A 229 24.85 8.29 3.19
CA THR A 229 26.19 8.83 3.45
C THR A 229 27.14 8.55 2.31
N LEU A 230 27.13 7.33 1.73
CA LEU A 230 27.97 6.96 0.60
C LEU A 230 27.60 7.74 -0.67
N CYS A 231 26.31 7.95 -0.94
CA CYS A 231 25.86 8.77 -2.06
C CYS A 231 26.34 10.23 -1.91
N CYS A 232 26.16 10.83 -0.72
CA CYS A 232 26.63 12.17 -0.43
C CYS A 232 28.16 12.29 -0.52
N ALA A 233 28.89 11.34 0.06
CA ALA A 233 30.35 11.29 0.02
C ALA A 233 30.88 11.10 -1.41
N GLY A 234 30.25 10.23 -2.20
CA GLY A 234 30.59 10.03 -3.62
C GLY A 234 30.38 11.31 -4.42
N LEU A 235 29.25 12.02 -4.21
CA LEU A 235 28.97 13.29 -4.87
C LEU A 235 29.98 14.38 -4.47
N TRP A 236 30.46 14.37 -3.23
CA TRP A 236 31.47 15.31 -2.76
C TRP A 236 32.85 15.01 -3.35
N LEU A 237 33.26 13.74 -3.34
CA LEU A 237 34.62 13.33 -3.67
C LEU A 237 34.85 13.14 -5.19
N TRP A 238 33.83 12.78 -5.97
CA TRP A 238 33.99 12.32 -7.37
C TRP A 238 33.24 13.23 -8.36
N THR A 239 33.99 13.98 -9.17
CA THR A 239 33.47 14.79 -10.29
C THR A 239 32.64 14.01 -11.32
N PRO A 240 33.03 12.79 -11.79
CA PRO A 240 32.20 12.06 -12.75
C PRO A 240 30.84 11.67 -12.18
N LEU A 241 30.75 11.38 -10.88
CA LEU A 241 29.48 11.06 -10.23
C LEU A 241 28.55 12.27 -10.17
N ARG A 242 29.10 13.48 -10.00
CA ARG A 242 28.33 14.74 -10.07
C ARG A 242 27.75 14.98 -11.46
N LEU A 243 28.54 14.75 -12.50
CA LEU A 243 28.09 14.85 -13.89
C LEU A 243 26.99 13.83 -14.20
N TYR A 244 27.18 12.58 -13.79
CA TYR A 244 26.14 11.54 -13.91
C TYR A 244 24.85 11.96 -13.20
N PHE A 245 24.95 12.43 -11.95
CA PHE A 245 23.81 12.88 -11.17
C PHE A 245 23.06 14.03 -11.86
N LEU A 246 23.79 15.05 -12.35
CA LEU A 246 23.20 16.17 -13.07
C LEU A 246 22.50 15.72 -14.36
N LEU A 247 23.14 14.83 -15.15
CA LEU A 247 22.55 14.26 -16.35
C LEU A 247 21.26 13.49 -16.05
N MET A 248 21.24 12.68 -14.99
CA MET A 248 20.04 11.95 -14.58
C MET A 248 18.93 12.88 -14.10
N VAL A 249 19.24 13.92 -13.32
CA VAL A 249 18.25 14.92 -12.90
C VAL A 249 17.65 15.64 -14.11
N ILE A 250 18.48 16.06 -15.07
CA ILE A 250 18.00 16.67 -16.32
C ILE A 250 17.12 15.69 -17.08
N PHE A 251 17.54 14.43 -17.21
CA PHE A 251 16.77 13.38 -17.87
C PHE A 251 15.38 13.23 -17.23
N PHE A 252 15.29 13.05 -15.91
CA PHE A 252 14.01 12.90 -15.22
C PHE A 252 13.11 14.15 -15.33
N LEU A 253 13.68 15.36 -15.26
CA LEU A 253 12.92 16.61 -15.44
C LEU A 253 12.39 16.75 -16.87
N CYS A 254 13.22 16.48 -17.88
CA CYS A 254 12.81 16.49 -19.28
C CYS A 254 11.72 15.44 -19.53
N GLN A 255 11.93 14.22 -19.04
CA GLN A 255 11.00 13.11 -19.18
C GLN A 255 9.67 13.41 -18.49
N GLN A 256 9.66 14.04 -17.30
CA GLN A 256 8.43 14.52 -16.65
C GLN A 256 7.69 15.57 -17.49
N ARG A 257 8.42 16.50 -18.14
CA ARG A 257 7.82 17.55 -18.99
C ARG A 257 7.27 17.03 -20.31
N VAL A 258 7.94 16.06 -20.93
CA VAL A 258 7.60 15.55 -22.27
C VAL A 258 6.58 14.42 -22.22
N THR A 259 6.76 13.46 -21.30
CA THR A 259 5.97 12.22 -21.27
C THR A 259 5.03 12.11 -20.06
N GLY A 260 5.13 13.01 -19.09
CA GLY A 260 4.33 12.99 -17.87
C GLY A 260 4.76 11.96 -16.81
N GLY A 261 5.76 11.10 -17.09
CA GLY A 261 6.24 10.10 -16.13
C GLY A 261 6.97 8.91 -16.78
N VAL A 262 7.86 8.24 -16.05
CA VAL A 262 8.64 7.10 -16.57
C VAL A 262 7.69 5.97 -16.98
N GLU A 263 6.59 5.83 -16.23
CA GLU A 263 5.54 4.83 -16.47
C GLU A 263 4.89 5.00 -17.85
N LEU A 264 4.67 6.24 -18.29
CA LEU A 264 4.07 6.52 -19.61
C LEU A 264 5.06 6.23 -20.74
N MET A 265 6.36 6.43 -20.48
CA MET A 265 7.42 6.06 -21.41
C MET A 265 7.56 4.53 -21.52
N GLU A 266 7.48 3.80 -20.39
CA GLU A 266 7.45 2.33 -20.39
C GLU A 266 6.25 1.80 -21.19
N LEU A 267 5.06 2.37 -20.96
CA LEU A 267 3.84 2.02 -21.70
C LEU A 267 3.98 2.28 -23.21
N ALA A 268 4.63 3.38 -23.60
CA ALA A 268 4.90 3.69 -25.00
C ALA A 268 5.89 2.68 -25.62
N CYS A 269 6.97 2.34 -24.93
CA CYS A 269 7.93 1.32 -25.36
C CYS A 269 7.29 -0.08 -25.48
N HIS A 270 6.37 -0.42 -24.59
CA HIS A 270 5.63 -1.68 -24.64
C HIS A 270 4.69 -1.75 -25.85
N ARG A 271 3.99 -0.65 -26.18
CA ARG A 271 3.09 -0.60 -27.34
C ARG A 271 3.85 -0.71 -28.68
N HIS A 272 5.11 -0.30 -28.72
CA HIS A 272 5.94 -0.30 -29.93
C HIS A 272 6.73 -1.60 -30.15
N ASN A 273 6.69 -2.57 -29.23
CA ASN A 273 7.41 -3.84 -29.39
C ASN A 273 6.49 -4.92 -30.02
N PRO A 274 6.66 -5.24 -31.31
CA PRO A 274 5.78 -6.18 -32.02
C PRO A 274 5.88 -7.64 -31.53
N ARG A 275 6.90 -7.99 -30.74
CA ARG A 275 7.11 -9.36 -30.23
C ARG A 275 6.19 -9.76 -29.06
N VAL A 276 5.53 -8.80 -28.40
CA VAL A 276 4.69 -9.05 -27.22
C VAL A 276 3.19 -9.11 -27.57
N ASN A 277 2.78 -8.50 -28.69
CA ASN A 277 1.37 -8.46 -29.13
C ASN A 277 0.92 -9.70 -29.93
N GLN A 278 1.72 -10.76 -29.99
CA GLN A 278 1.38 -12.03 -30.68
C GLN A 278 1.42 -13.27 -29.78
N GLY A 279 1.34 -13.10 -28.46
CA GLY A 279 1.27 -14.20 -27.47
C GLY A 279 -0.08 -14.26 -26.80
#